data_AF-Q96IL0-F1
#
_entry.id   AF-Q96IL0-F1
#
_cell.length_a   1.000
_cell.length_b   1.000
_cell.length_c   1.000
_cell.angle_alpha   90.00
_cell.angle_beta   90.00
_cell.angle_gamma   90.00
#
_symmetry.space_group_name_H-M   'P 1'
#
loop_
_entity.id
_entity.type
_entity.pdbx_description
1 polymer ?
#
loop_
_entity_poly.entity_id
_entity_poly.type
_entity_poly.pdbx_seq_one_letter_code
_entity_poly.pdbx_strand_id
1 'polypeptide(L)'
;MLPCAAGARGRGAMVVLRAGKKTFLPPLCRAFACRGCQLAPERGAERRDTAPSGVSRFCPPRKSCHDWIGPPDKYSNLRPVHFYIPENESPLEQKLRKLRQETQEWNQQFWANQNLTFSKEKEEFIHSRLKTKGLGLRTESGQKATLNAEEMADFYKEFLSKNFQKHMYYNRDWYKRNFAITFFMGKVALERIWNKLKQKQKKRSN
;
A
#
# COMPACT_ATOMS: atom_id res chain seq x y z
N MET A 1 -13.59 3.42 -7.67
CA MET A 1 -12.16 3.02 -7.81
C MET A 1 -11.29 4.20 -7.45
N LEU A 2 -10.11 3.96 -6.88
CA LEU A 2 -9.17 5.02 -6.53
C LEU A 2 -8.26 5.34 -7.73
N PRO A 3 -8.11 6.63 -8.11
CA PRO A 3 -7.29 7.01 -9.27
C PRO A 3 -5.79 6.91 -9.00
N CYS A 4 -5.38 6.96 -7.73
CA CYS A 4 -4.01 6.78 -7.28
C CYS A 4 -3.99 6.05 -5.93
N ALA A 5 -2.85 5.44 -5.59
CA ALA A 5 -2.66 4.90 -4.25
C ALA A 5 -2.45 6.06 -3.27
N ALA A 6 -3.36 6.23 -2.33
CA ALA A 6 -3.22 7.20 -1.26
C ALA A 6 -2.26 6.67 -0.18
N GLY A 7 -0.99 7.06 -0.25
CA GLY A 7 -0.06 6.88 0.84
C GLY A 7 -0.15 8.06 1.80
N ALA A 8 -0.49 7.82 3.07
CA ALA A 8 -0.34 8.83 4.10
C ALA A 8 1.15 9.17 4.21
N ARG A 9 1.58 10.31 3.65
CA ARG A 9 2.96 10.85 3.68
C ARG A 9 3.37 11.31 5.09
N GLY A 10 3.00 10.57 6.13
CA GLY A 10 3.59 10.73 7.44
C GLY A 10 5.02 10.21 7.41
N ARG A 11 5.97 10.98 7.95
CA ARG A 11 7.30 10.49 8.34
C ARG A 11 7.14 9.48 9.49
N GLY A 12 6.54 8.33 9.20
CA GLY A 12 6.35 7.27 10.17
C GLY A 12 7.57 6.35 10.14
N ALA A 13 8.17 6.13 11.30
CA ALA A 13 9.15 5.06 11.48
C ALA A 13 8.54 3.70 11.10
N MET A 14 9.40 2.76 10.71
CA MET A 14 9.06 1.35 10.49
C MET A 14 8.35 0.76 11.72
N VAL A 15 7.31 -0.04 11.50
CA VAL A 15 6.53 -0.67 12.59
C VAL A 15 6.55 -2.19 12.44
N VAL A 16 6.68 -2.88 13.57
CA VAL A 16 6.64 -4.35 13.66
C VAL A 16 5.19 -4.83 13.60
N LEU A 17 4.89 -5.76 12.68
CA LEU A 17 3.59 -6.43 12.67
C LEU A 17 3.61 -7.57 13.71
N ARG A 18 2.96 -7.35 14.86
CA ARG A 18 2.75 -8.41 15.85
C ARG A 18 1.57 -9.29 15.44
N ALA A 19 1.78 -10.61 15.37
CA ALA A 19 0.69 -11.56 15.26
C ALA A 19 -0.10 -11.55 16.58
N GLY A 20 -1.21 -10.82 16.62
CA GLY A 20 -2.08 -10.78 17.80
C GLY A 20 -2.58 -12.18 18.14
N LYS A 21 -2.26 -12.65 19.35
CA LYS A 21 -2.99 -13.76 19.98
C LYS A 21 -4.40 -13.24 20.24
N LYS A 22 -5.33 -13.52 19.34
CA LYS A 22 -6.74 -13.16 19.52
C LYS A 22 -7.32 -14.06 20.61
N THR A 23 -7.36 -13.56 21.85
CA THR A 23 -8.42 -13.95 22.78
C THR A 23 -9.73 -13.45 22.17
N PHE A 24 -10.63 -14.39 21.88
CA PHE A 24 -12.01 -14.08 21.53
C PHE A 24 -12.65 -13.37 22.73
N LEU A 25 -12.66 -12.04 22.71
CA LEU A 25 -13.60 -11.25 23.50
C LEU A 25 -14.64 -10.71 22.52
N PRO A 26 -15.94 -10.93 22.77
CA PRO A 26 -16.99 -10.53 21.86
C PRO A 26 -17.04 -9.00 21.77
N PRO A 27 -17.43 -8.46 20.60
CA PRO A 27 -17.37 -7.04 20.34
C PRO A 27 -18.45 -6.31 21.14
N LEU A 28 -18.06 -5.58 22.19
CA LEU A 28 -18.88 -4.51 22.73
C LEU A 28 -18.93 -3.39 21.70
N CYS A 29 -20.10 -3.23 21.07
CA CYS A 29 -20.45 -2.19 20.12
C CYS A 29 -20.12 -0.80 20.67
N ARG A 30 -18.94 -0.27 20.36
CA ARG A 30 -18.62 1.14 20.58
C ARG A 30 -18.99 1.91 19.32
N ALA A 31 -20.19 2.47 19.32
CA ALA A 31 -20.67 3.40 18.31
C ALA A 31 -19.73 4.63 18.28
N PHE A 32 -18.89 4.73 17.25
CA PHE A 32 -18.15 5.94 16.97
C PHE A 32 -19.07 6.88 16.18
N ALA A 33 -19.49 7.97 16.83
CA ALA A 33 -20.14 9.08 16.18
C ALA A 33 -19.19 9.69 15.13
N CYS A 34 -19.62 9.65 13.87
CA CYS A 34 -18.93 10.27 12.75
C CYS A 34 -18.86 11.80 12.96
N ARG A 35 -17.71 12.31 13.39
CA ARG A 35 -17.39 13.75 13.25
C ARG A 35 -16.79 13.96 11.87
N GLY A 36 -17.43 14.85 11.09
CA GLY A 36 -17.21 15.04 9.66
C GLY A 36 -15.75 15.25 9.26
N CYS A 37 -15.35 14.57 8.19
CA CYS A 37 -14.13 14.84 7.45
C CYS A 37 -14.28 16.19 6.73
N GLN A 38 -13.76 17.26 7.33
CA GLN A 38 -13.47 18.48 6.59
C GLN A 38 -12.27 18.20 5.68
N LEU A 39 -12.51 18.24 4.37
CA LEU A 39 -11.48 18.15 3.33
C LEU A 39 -10.54 19.35 3.47
N ALA A 40 -9.35 19.12 4.02
CA ALA A 40 -8.31 20.13 4.13
C ALA A 40 -7.72 20.43 2.72
N PRO A 41 -7.50 21.70 2.35
CA PRO A 41 -6.89 22.04 1.06
C PRO A 41 -5.41 21.67 1.06
N GLU A 42 -5.00 20.90 0.04
CA GLU A 42 -3.62 20.52 -0.25
C GLU A 42 -2.74 21.77 -0.48
N ARG A 43 -2.05 22.24 0.57
CA ARG A 43 -1.01 23.27 0.43
C ARG A 43 0.19 22.70 -0.31
N GLY A 44 0.52 23.36 -1.43
CA GLY A 44 1.64 23.04 -2.30
C GLY A 44 2.95 22.85 -1.54
N ALA A 45 3.61 21.74 -1.82
CA ALA A 45 4.94 21.44 -1.32
C ALA A 45 5.98 22.35 -2.00
N GLU A 46 6.53 23.27 -1.21
CA GLU A 46 7.72 24.05 -1.53
C GLU A 46 8.91 23.10 -1.74
N ARG A 47 9.65 23.30 -2.84
CA ARG A 47 10.91 22.63 -3.15
C ARG A 47 11.99 23.12 -2.17
N ARG A 48 12.68 22.19 -1.49
CA ARG A 48 14.06 22.42 -1.01
C ARG A 48 14.92 21.16 -1.21
N ASP A 49 15.90 21.35 -2.09
CA ASP A 49 17.28 20.88 -2.07
C ASP A 49 17.59 19.37 -1.96
N THR A 50 17.81 18.81 -3.15
CA THR A 50 18.90 17.92 -3.55
C THR A 50 19.85 17.46 -2.43
N ALA A 51 19.50 16.36 -1.75
CA ALA A 51 20.46 15.48 -1.07
C ALA A 51 20.45 14.13 -1.80
N PRO A 52 21.62 13.47 -1.98
CA PRO A 52 21.76 12.40 -2.95
C PRO A 52 20.91 11.21 -2.56
N SER A 53 20.40 10.51 -3.57
CA SER A 53 19.53 9.34 -3.51
C SER A 53 20.18 8.17 -2.76
N GLY A 54 20.32 8.31 -1.44
CA GLY A 54 20.49 7.20 -0.53
C GLY A 54 19.15 6.50 -0.46
N VAL A 55 18.93 5.52 -1.35
CA VAL A 55 17.97 4.45 -1.10
C VAL A 55 18.30 3.93 0.30
N SER A 56 17.54 4.41 1.29
CA SER A 56 17.66 3.98 2.67
C SER A 56 17.29 2.51 2.70
N ARG A 57 18.30 1.65 2.48
CA ARG A 57 18.23 0.21 2.65
C ARG A 57 18.13 -0.05 4.16
N PHE A 58 16.96 0.27 4.71
CA PHE A 58 16.65 -0.10 6.08
C PHE A 58 16.70 -1.62 6.15
N CYS A 59 17.63 -2.15 6.94
CA CYS A 59 17.65 -3.55 7.31
C CYS A 59 17.02 -3.65 8.70
N PRO A 60 15.93 -4.43 8.87
CA PRO A 60 15.41 -4.69 10.20
C PRO A 60 16.50 -5.29 11.09
N PRO A 61 16.45 -5.10 12.42
CA PRO A 61 17.41 -5.67 13.35
C PRO A 61 17.57 -7.17 13.11
N ARG A 62 18.81 -7.68 13.02
CA ARG A 62 19.09 -9.08 12.66
C ARG A 62 18.38 -10.11 13.54
N LYS A 63 18.06 -9.75 14.78
CA LYS A 63 17.38 -10.62 15.77
C LYS A 63 15.85 -10.51 15.75
N SER A 64 15.26 -9.77 14.81
CA SER A 64 13.81 -9.62 14.74
C SER A 64 13.13 -10.88 14.22
N CYS A 65 12.12 -11.36 14.94
CA CYS A 65 11.29 -12.50 14.57
C CYS A 65 9.90 -12.15 13.97
N HIS A 66 9.77 -10.95 13.39
CA HIS A 66 8.50 -10.42 12.90
C HIS A 66 8.65 -9.72 11.54
N ASP A 67 7.54 -9.67 10.79
CA ASP A 67 7.44 -8.89 9.55
C ASP A 67 7.47 -7.38 9.88
N TRP A 68 8.16 -6.61 9.05
CA TRP A 68 8.31 -5.16 9.21
C TRP A 68 7.66 -4.39 8.07
N ILE A 69 7.01 -3.28 8.40
CA ILE A 69 6.33 -2.42 7.43
C ILE A 69 7.02 -1.07 7.40
N GLY A 70 7.47 -0.68 6.20
CA GLY A 70 8.22 0.54 5.97
C GLY A 70 7.37 1.80 5.81
N PRO A 71 8.04 2.96 5.71
CA PRO A 71 7.42 4.19 5.24
C PRO A 71 6.88 3.99 3.81
N PRO A 72 5.84 4.75 3.39
CA PRO A 72 5.32 4.66 2.03
C PRO A 72 6.42 4.80 0.98
N ASP A 73 6.40 3.93 -0.03
CA ASP A 73 7.30 4.02 -1.17
C ASP A 73 7.06 5.33 -1.95
N LYS A 74 8.13 5.91 -2.49
CA LYS A 74 8.09 7.22 -3.16
C LYS A 74 7.25 7.21 -4.43
N TYR A 75 7.19 6.09 -5.14
CA TYR A 75 6.61 6.00 -6.48
C TYR A 75 5.24 5.34 -6.44
N SER A 76 5.13 4.19 -5.78
CA SER A 76 3.86 3.47 -5.67
C SER A 76 2.96 4.01 -4.56
N ASN A 77 3.49 4.80 -3.62
CA ASN A 77 2.84 5.20 -2.35
C ASN A 77 2.47 4.03 -1.42
N LEU A 78 2.77 2.78 -1.78
CA LEU A 78 2.49 1.61 -0.96
C LEU A 78 3.60 1.37 0.05
N ARG A 79 3.25 0.83 1.23
CA ARG A 79 4.23 0.50 2.25
C ARG A 79 4.98 -0.79 1.87
N PRO A 80 6.32 -0.78 1.79
CA PRO A 80 7.09 -2.00 1.59
C PRO A 80 7.02 -2.88 2.85
N VAL A 81 7.11 -4.20 2.64
CA VAL A 81 7.10 -5.19 3.72
C VAL A 81 8.38 -6.00 3.65
N HIS A 82 9.12 -6.07 4.76
CA HIS A 82 10.24 -6.98 4.93
C HIS A 82 9.75 -8.20 5.69
N PHE A 83 9.60 -9.32 4.98
CA PHE A 83 9.14 -10.57 5.57
C PHE A 83 10.23 -11.23 6.40
N TYR A 84 9.89 -11.64 7.62
CA TYR A 84 10.76 -12.43 8.46
C TYR A 84 10.89 -13.85 7.92
N ILE A 85 12.12 -14.39 7.98
CA ILE A 85 12.44 -15.76 7.61
C ILE A 85 12.85 -16.49 8.90
N PRO A 86 12.03 -17.43 9.39
CA PRO A 86 12.41 -18.25 10.54
C PRO A 86 13.53 -19.20 10.17
N GLU A 87 14.38 -19.54 11.14
CA GLU A 87 15.53 -20.44 10.93
C GLU A 87 15.09 -21.83 10.44
N ASN A 88 13.98 -22.34 10.97
CA ASN A 88 13.41 -23.65 10.63
C ASN A 88 12.15 -23.51 9.78
N GLU A 89 12.21 -22.73 8.69
CA GLU A 89 11.09 -22.51 7.77
C GLU A 89 10.66 -23.82 7.09
N SER A 90 9.40 -24.22 7.26
CA SER A 90 8.84 -25.36 6.51
C SER A 90 8.77 -25.01 5.00
N PRO A 91 8.89 -26.00 4.09
CA PRO A 91 8.67 -25.79 2.66
C PRO A 91 7.33 -25.08 2.33
N LEU A 92 6.26 -25.34 3.09
CA LEU A 92 4.97 -24.66 2.90
C LEU A 92 5.00 -23.19 3.36
N GLU A 93 5.71 -22.90 4.44
CA GLU A 93 5.91 -21.53 4.93
C GLU A 93 6.76 -20.72 3.96
N GLN A 94 7.83 -21.32 3.43
CA GLN A 94 8.67 -20.72 2.40
C GLN A 94 7.86 -20.37 1.15
N LYS A 95 7.00 -21.30 0.70
CA LYS A 95 6.12 -21.09 -0.45
C LYS A 95 5.14 -19.95 -0.19
N LEU A 96 4.53 -19.90 0.98
CA LEU A 96 3.64 -18.80 1.38
C LEU A 96 4.39 -17.46 1.42
N ARG A 97 5.60 -17.40 1.97
CA ARG A 97 6.41 -16.19 2.02
C ARG A 97 6.77 -15.68 0.62
N LYS A 98 7.26 -16.56 -0.26
CA LYS A 98 7.57 -16.20 -1.66
C LYS A 98 6.34 -15.67 -2.39
N LEU A 99 5.19 -16.34 -2.26
CA LEU A 99 3.92 -15.89 -2.86
C LEU A 99 3.50 -14.50 -2.37
N ARG A 100 3.69 -14.20 -1.06
CA ARG A 100 3.43 -12.87 -0.50
C ARG A 100 4.40 -11.82 -1.05
N GLN A 101 5.69 -12.16 -1.18
CA GLN A 101 6.72 -11.28 -1.78
C GLN A 101 6.39 -10.94 -3.23
N GLU A 102 6.15 -11.96 -4.06
CA GLU A 102 5.78 -11.79 -5.47
C GLU A 102 4.50 -10.96 -5.65
N THR A 103 3.50 -11.18 -4.79
CA THR A 103 2.25 -10.39 -4.83
C THR A 103 2.50 -8.94 -4.43
N GLN A 104 3.36 -8.68 -3.45
CA GLN A 104 3.71 -7.34 -3.03
C GLN A 104 4.51 -6.60 -4.12
N GLU A 105 5.49 -7.26 -4.74
CA GLU A 105 6.29 -6.70 -5.84
C GLU A 105 5.42 -6.37 -7.05
N TRP A 106 4.54 -7.30 -7.44
CA TRP A 106 3.55 -7.05 -8.49
C TRP A 106 2.66 -5.83 -8.19
N ASN A 107 2.19 -5.72 -6.95
CA ASN A 107 1.33 -4.61 -6.52
C ASN A 107 2.10 -3.27 -6.54
N GLN A 108 3.34 -3.28 -6.05
CA GLN A 108 4.26 -2.15 -6.08
C GLN A 108 4.49 -1.65 -7.51
N GLN A 109 4.81 -2.55 -8.43
CA GLN A 109 5.03 -2.21 -9.85
C GLN A 109 3.77 -1.63 -10.50
N PHE A 110 2.61 -2.26 -10.27
CA PHE A 110 1.35 -1.77 -10.84
C PHE A 110 1.06 -0.34 -10.40
N TRP A 111 1.15 -0.05 -9.10
CA TRP A 111 0.86 1.28 -8.56
C TRP A 111 1.93 2.31 -8.87
N ALA A 112 3.21 1.94 -8.93
CA ALA A 112 4.26 2.85 -9.41
C ALA A 112 3.96 3.33 -10.84
N ASN A 113 3.57 2.40 -11.72
CA ASN A 113 3.20 2.71 -13.10
C ASN A 113 1.89 3.52 -13.17
N GLN A 114 0.85 3.15 -12.41
CA GLN A 114 -0.40 3.92 -12.38
C GLN A 114 -0.20 5.33 -11.87
N ASN A 115 0.54 5.51 -10.77
CA ASN A 115 0.77 6.84 -10.19
C ASN A 115 1.58 7.72 -11.14
N LEU A 116 2.53 7.14 -11.89
CA LEU A 116 3.28 7.86 -12.92
C LEU A 116 2.36 8.34 -14.04
N THR A 117 1.53 7.44 -14.61
CA THR A 117 0.56 7.80 -15.65
C THR A 117 -0.44 8.83 -15.15
N PHE A 118 -1.01 8.62 -13.96
CA PHE A 118 -1.96 9.54 -13.33
C PHE A 118 -1.35 10.94 -13.16
N SER A 119 -0.10 11.02 -12.68
CA SER A 119 0.57 12.30 -12.49
C SER A 119 0.79 13.03 -13.82
N LYS A 120 1.21 12.31 -14.87
CA LYS A 120 1.39 12.91 -16.20
C LYS A 120 0.09 13.42 -16.79
N GLU A 121 -0.94 12.57 -16.86
CA GLU A 121 -2.25 12.95 -17.44
C GLU A 121 -2.90 14.10 -16.65
N LYS A 122 -2.73 14.10 -15.32
CA LYS A 122 -3.22 15.20 -14.46
C LYS A 122 -2.53 16.52 -14.78
N GLU A 123 -1.20 16.53 -14.89
CA GLU A 123 -0.48 17.77 -15.21
C GLU A 123 -0.85 18.25 -16.62
N GLU A 124 -0.89 17.37 -17.62
CA GLU A 124 -1.32 17.71 -18.98
C GLU A 124 -2.72 18.32 -19.02
N PHE A 125 -3.68 17.75 -18.26
CA PHE A 125 -5.02 18.30 -18.12
C PHE A 125 -5.02 19.71 -17.51
N ILE A 126 -4.28 19.90 -16.41
CA ILE A 126 -4.14 21.21 -15.75
C ILE A 126 -3.55 22.25 -16.71
N HIS A 127 -2.46 21.90 -17.40
CA HIS A 127 -1.80 22.75 -18.38
C HIS A 127 -2.75 23.16 -19.51
N SER A 128 -3.49 22.20 -20.07
CA SER A 128 -4.46 22.44 -21.14
C SER A 128 -5.58 23.39 -20.69
N ARG A 129 -6.19 23.11 -19.54
CA ARG A 129 -7.31 23.90 -19.02
C ARG A 129 -6.91 25.33 -18.67
N LEU A 130 -5.72 25.52 -18.10
CA LEU A 130 -5.15 26.85 -17.82
C LEU A 130 -4.89 27.63 -19.11
N LYS A 131 -4.31 26.99 -20.13
CA LYS A 131 -4.07 27.59 -21.45
C LYS A 131 -5.38 28.07 -22.09
N THR A 132 -6.43 27.25 -22.04
CA THR A 132 -7.75 27.62 -22.57
C THR A 132 -8.37 28.82 -21.84
N LYS A 133 -8.07 28.98 -20.54
CA LYS A 133 -8.48 30.17 -19.76
C LYS A 133 -7.61 31.41 -20.01
N GLY A 134 -6.55 31.30 -20.82
CA GLY A 134 -5.57 32.37 -20.99
C GLY A 134 -4.70 32.60 -19.75
N LEU A 135 -4.68 31.65 -18.80
CA LEU A 135 -3.89 31.73 -17.59
C LEU A 135 -2.53 31.03 -17.78
N GLY A 136 -1.47 31.65 -17.29
CA GLY A 136 -0.15 31.04 -17.23
C GLY A 136 -0.05 29.94 -16.16
N LEU A 137 1.03 29.16 -16.22
CA LEU A 137 1.33 28.09 -15.24
C LEU A 137 1.61 28.60 -13.83
N ARG A 138 2.06 29.85 -13.74
CA ARG A 138 2.33 30.54 -12.49
C ARG A 138 1.48 31.78 -12.43
N THR A 139 0.85 31.99 -11.29
CA THR A 139 0.23 33.25 -10.93
C THR A 139 1.31 34.32 -10.77
N GLU A 140 0.93 35.60 -10.79
CA GLU A 140 1.85 36.73 -10.55
C GLU A 140 2.61 36.61 -9.22
N SER A 141 2.01 35.96 -8.22
CA SER A 141 2.64 35.62 -6.93
C SER A 141 3.68 34.48 -7.00
N GLY A 142 3.95 33.92 -8.18
CA GLY A 142 4.84 32.77 -8.39
C GLY A 142 4.25 31.42 -7.98
N GLN A 143 3.03 31.40 -7.42
CA GLN A 143 2.33 30.17 -7.06
C GLN A 143 1.92 29.40 -8.32
N LYS A 144 1.94 28.07 -8.26
CA LYS A 144 1.40 27.24 -9.34
C LYS A 144 -0.10 27.51 -9.45
N ALA A 145 -0.55 27.89 -10.64
CA ALA A 145 -1.97 28.06 -10.89
C ALA A 145 -2.69 26.72 -10.69
N THR A 146 -3.79 26.73 -9.94
CA THR A 146 -4.59 25.55 -9.62
C THR A 146 -6.00 25.69 -10.22
N LEU A 147 -6.55 24.58 -10.70
CA LEU A 147 -7.95 24.52 -11.12
C LEU A 147 -8.88 24.41 -9.92
N ASN A 148 -10.13 24.83 -10.08
CA ASN A 148 -11.15 24.60 -9.07
C ASN A 148 -11.52 23.10 -8.99
N ALA A 149 -12.10 22.69 -7.88
CA ALA A 149 -12.49 21.29 -7.64
C ALA A 149 -13.49 20.75 -8.68
N GLU A 150 -14.42 21.60 -9.14
CA GLU A 150 -15.39 21.24 -10.20
C GLU A 150 -14.70 20.87 -11.51
N GLU A 151 -13.73 21.67 -11.95
CA GLU A 151 -12.99 21.40 -13.19
C GLU A 151 -12.06 20.19 -13.05
N MET A 152 -11.48 20.00 -11.86
CA MET A 152 -10.70 18.79 -11.57
C MET A 152 -11.58 17.54 -11.56
N ALA A 153 -12.87 17.65 -11.23
CA ALA A 153 -13.79 16.53 -11.22
C ALA A 153 -14.02 15.96 -12.62
N ASP A 154 -14.03 16.81 -13.66
CA ASP A 154 -14.11 16.38 -15.06
C ASP A 154 -12.94 15.44 -15.41
N PHE A 155 -11.71 15.84 -15.05
CA PHE A 155 -10.52 14.99 -15.22
C PHE A 155 -10.67 13.65 -14.49
N TYR A 156 -11.07 13.68 -13.21
CA TYR A 156 -11.20 12.44 -12.45
C TYR A 156 -12.25 11.49 -13.06
N LYS A 157 -13.38 12.03 -13.52
CA LYS A 157 -14.42 11.27 -14.20
C LYS A 157 -13.88 10.62 -15.47
N GLU A 158 -13.27 11.41 -16.35
CA GLU A 158 -12.72 10.92 -17.62
C GLU A 158 -11.61 9.88 -17.41
N PHE A 159 -10.67 10.17 -16.50
CA PHE A 159 -9.57 9.27 -16.17
C PHE A 159 -10.09 7.92 -15.66
N LEU A 160 -11.08 7.93 -14.77
CA LEU A 160 -11.68 6.70 -14.23
C LEU A 160 -12.44 5.91 -15.30
N SER A 161 -13.21 6.59 -16.15
CA SER A 161 -13.91 5.96 -17.27
C SER A 161 -12.92 5.31 -18.25
N LYS A 162 -11.89 6.04 -18.66
CA LYS A 162 -10.83 5.57 -19.57
C LYS A 162 -10.06 4.37 -19.02
N ASN A 163 -9.76 4.37 -17.71
CA ASN A 163 -8.97 3.30 -17.07
C ASN A 163 -9.82 2.18 -16.44
N PHE A 164 -11.14 2.19 -16.62
CA PHE A 164 -12.06 1.29 -15.94
C PHE A 164 -11.68 -0.20 -16.13
N GLN A 165 -11.49 -0.63 -17.38
CA GLN A 165 -11.18 -2.02 -17.71
C GLN A 165 -9.82 -2.47 -17.14
N LYS A 166 -8.80 -1.60 -17.24
CA LYS A 166 -7.46 -1.84 -16.68
C LYS A 166 -7.52 -2.09 -15.17
N HIS A 167 -8.23 -1.23 -14.45
CA HIS A 167 -8.39 -1.39 -13.01
C HIS A 167 -9.26 -2.60 -12.65
N MET A 168 -10.24 -2.97 -13.48
CA MET A 168 -11.04 -4.18 -13.29
C MET A 168 -10.15 -5.42 -13.35
N TYR A 169 -9.27 -5.53 -14.35
CA TYR A 169 -8.31 -6.63 -14.45
C TYR A 169 -7.35 -6.67 -13.27
N TYR A 170 -6.80 -5.52 -12.89
CA TYR A 170 -5.96 -5.42 -11.69
C TYR A 170 -6.68 -5.94 -10.45
N ASN A 171 -7.91 -5.49 -10.18
CA ASN A 171 -8.65 -5.89 -8.99
C ASN A 171 -8.95 -7.40 -9.00
N ARG A 172 -9.35 -7.95 -10.15
CA ARG A 172 -9.58 -9.39 -10.29
C ARG A 172 -8.33 -10.18 -9.93
N ASP A 173 -7.19 -9.79 -10.46
CA ASP A 173 -5.91 -10.48 -10.22
C ASP A 173 -5.41 -10.27 -8.79
N TRP A 174 -5.63 -9.08 -8.22
CA TRP A 174 -5.39 -8.79 -6.81
C TRP A 174 -6.19 -9.72 -5.89
N TYR A 175 -7.51 -9.89 -6.13
CA TYR A 175 -8.33 -10.81 -5.36
C TYR A 175 -7.87 -12.26 -5.53
N LYS A 176 -7.54 -12.69 -6.76
CA LYS A 176 -7.03 -14.04 -7.03
C LYS A 176 -5.75 -14.32 -6.24
N ARG A 177 -4.79 -13.39 -6.24
CA ARG A 177 -3.52 -13.50 -5.50
C ARG A 177 -3.75 -13.54 -3.98
N ASN A 178 -4.59 -12.66 -3.45
CA ASN A 178 -4.90 -12.62 -2.02
C ASN A 178 -5.68 -13.85 -1.55
N PHE A 179 -6.57 -14.38 -2.38
CA PHE A 179 -7.26 -15.64 -2.11
C PHE A 179 -6.27 -16.81 -2.05
N ALA A 180 -5.34 -16.89 -3.01
CA ALA A 180 -4.28 -17.90 -2.99
C ALA A 180 -3.42 -17.80 -1.73
N ILE A 181 -2.99 -16.60 -1.34
CA ILE A 181 -2.25 -16.36 -0.09
C ILE A 181 -3.05 -16.87 1.11
N THR A 182 -4.32 -16.50 1.22
CA THR A 182 -5.21 -16.90 2.33
C THR A 182 -5.34 -18.42 2.41
N PHE A 183 -5.49 -19.08 1.27
CA PHE A 183 -5.53 -20.54 1.19
C PHE A 183 -4.23 -21.18 1.71
N PHE A 184 -3.06 -20.69 1.27
CA PHE A 184 -1.76 -21.18 1.75
C PHE A 184 -1.53 -20.86 3.24
N MET A 185 -2.01 -19.72 3.74
CA MET A 185 -2.01 -19.42 5.17
C MET A 185 -2.78 -20.48 5.97
N GLY A 186 -3.96 -20.90 5.47
CA GLY A 186 -4.74 -21.99 6.05
C GLY A 186 -3.95 -23.31 6.10
N LYS A 187 -3.29 -23.68 4.99
CA LYS A 187 -2.45 -24.90 4.93
C LYS A 187 -1.31 -24.87 5.95
N VAL A 188 -0.59 -23.75 6.05
CA VAL A 188 0.50 -23.57 7.03
C VAL A 188 -0.04 -23.64 8.46
N ALA A 189 -1.21 -23.04 8.73
CA ALA A 189 -1.82 -23.10 10.05
C ALA A 189 -2.17 -24.56 10.44
N LEU A 190 -2.76 -25.33 9.53
CA LEU A 190 -3.07 -26.75 9.74
C LEU A 190 -1.80 -27.59 9.97
N GLU A 191 -0.76 -27.38 9.17
CA GLU A 191 0.53 -28.05 9.33
C GLU A 191 1.15 -27.78 10.72
N ARG A 192 1.14 -26.52 11.16
CA ARG A 192 1.62 -26.15 12.50
C ARG A 192 0.83 -26.82 13.63
N ILE A 193 -0.49 -26.95 13.48
CA ILE A 193 -1.35 -27.65 14.45
C ILE A 193 -1.00 -29.14 14.47
N TRP A 194 -0.91 -29.78 13.31
CA TRP A 194 -0.56 -31.19 13.19
C TRP A 194 0.81 -31.51 13.80
N ASN A 195 1.82 -30.69 13.51
CA ASN A 195 3.17 -30.84 14.06
C ASN A 195 3.19 -30.72 15.59
N LYS A 196 2.41 -29.79 16.16
CA LYS A 196 2.25 -29.66 17.61
C LYS A 196 1.58 -30.89 18.24
N LEU A 197 0.55 -31.45 17.60
CA LEU A 197 -0.12 -32.66 18.07
C LEU A 197 0.82 -33.87 18.06
N LYS A 198 1.58 -34.06 16.98
CA LYS A 198 2.59 -35.13 16.86
C LYS A 198 3.67 -35.02 17.94
N GLN A 199 4.16 -33.82 18.23
CA GLN A 199 5.13 -33.58 19.30
C GLN A 199 4.55 -33.90 20.69
N LYS A 200 3.28 -33.57 20.94
CA LYS A 200 2.60 -33.90 22.21
C LYS A 200 2.45 -35.41 22.40
N GLN A 201 2.11 -36.15 21.34
CA GLN A 201 2.02 -37.61 21.40
C GLN A 201 3.39 -38.24 21.70
N LYS A 202 4.45 -37.80 21.01
CA LYS A 202 5.81 -38.28 21.28
C LYS A 202 6.25 -38.05 22.73
N LYS A 203 5.94 -36.90 23.30
CA LYS A 203 6.24 -36.57 24.72
C LYS A 203 5.44 -37.41 25.74
N ARG A 204 4.32 -38.01 25.36
CA ARG A 204 3.52 -38.88 26.23
C ARG A 204 3.94 -40.35 26.16
N SER A 205 4.66 -40.72 25.11
CA SER A 205 5.14 -42.09 24.89
C SER A 205 6.56 -42.32 25.39
N ASN A 206 7.28 -41.24 25.71
CA ASN A 206 8.56 -41.26 26.44
C ASN A 206 8.30 -40.97 27.91
#